data_AF-A0A7W3LV42-F1
#
_entry.id   AF-A0A7W3LV42-F1
#
_cell.length_a   1.000
_cell.length_b   1.000
_cell.length_c   1.000
_cell.angle_alpha   90.00
_cell.angle_beta   90.00
_cell.angle_gamma   90.00
#
_symmetry.space_group_name_H-M   'P 1'
#
loop_
_entity.id
_entity.type
_entity.pdbx_description
1 polymer ?
#
loop_
_entity_poly.entity_id
_entity_poly.type
_entity_poly.pdbx_seq_one_letter_code
_entity_poly.pdbx_strand_id
1 'polypeptide(L)'
;MTPRRDVAAMDVLHRYAFFATVSMSGPWFLERRVPWVGLDGIAYNEESSSLAVSPARVDCLPDDPVAGSPGTRVVADEERLRRELRGAVAAHLQPVLEAFRPLMRRGPRAMWGLATDELVEGLWYVGRVVGEEKQAVRAAEELLPGGTSPFVGATGFRSCGDEEGSGGGETTRTRINCCLWYTVTPQKPCATCPRRTRP
;
A
#
# COMPACT_ATOMS: atom_id res chain seq x y z
N MET A 1 5.51 10.93 26.44
CA MET A 1 6.60 9.93 26.39
C MET A 1 7.27 10.06 25.03
N THR A 2 8.58 10.30 24.96
CA THR A 2 9.28 10.46 23.66
C THR A 2 9.42 9.09 22.99
N PRO A 3 8.91 8.90 21.76
CA PRO A 3 9.06 7.63 21.06
C PRO A 3 10.54 7.33 20.80
N ARG A 4 10.90 6.04 20.79
CA ARG A 4 12.21 5.63 20.30
C ARG A 4 12.41 6.10 18.86
N ARG A 5 13.64 6.48 18.51
CA ARG A 5 13.99 6.99 17.18
C ARG A 5 13.53 6.08 16.04
N ASP A 6 13.71 4.77 16.17
CA ASP A 6 13.29 3.79 15.16
C ASP A 6 11.77 3.67 15.01
N VAL A 7 11.03 3.93 16.08
CA VAL A 7 9.55 3.91 16.07
C VAL A 7 9.01 5.20 15.46
N ALA A 8 9.57 6.35 15.80
CA ALA A 8 9.21 7.63 15.20
C ALA A 8 9.48 7.64 13.69
N ALA A 9 10.65 7.15 13.27
CA ALA A 9 10.98 7.07 11.85
C ALA A 9 10.09 6.06 11.10
N MET A 10 9.67 4.97 11.74
CA MET A 10 8.71 4.01 11.16
C MET A 10 7.32 4.64 11.00
N ASP A 11 6.87 5.45 11.95
CA ASP A 11 5.59 6.15 11.87
C ASP A 11 5.55 7.16 10.72
N VAL A 12 6.59 7.99 10.60
CA VAL A 12 6.74 8.91 9.46
C VAL A 12 6.77 8.16 8.13
N LEU A 13 7.54 7.08 8.05
CA LEU A 13 7.62 6.26 6.85
C LEU A 13 6.28 5.59 6.51
N HIS A 14 5.55 5.10 7.50
CA HIS A 14 4.21 4.51 7.34
C HIS A 14 3.25 5.50 6.68
N ARG A 15 3.16 6.72 7.22
CA ARG A 15 2.29 7.79 6.71
C ARG A 15 2.65 8.18 5.28
N TYR A 16 3.94 8.41 5.02
CA TYR A 16 4.40 8.76 3.67
C TYR A 16 4.12 7.64 2.67
N ALA A 17 4.51 6.40 3.01
CA ALA A 17 4.38 5.26 2.12
C ALA A 17 2.90 4.96 1.81
N PHE A 18 1.98 5.15 2.76
CA PHE A 18 0.53 5.06 2.51
C PHE A 18 0.08 6.02 1.40
N PHE A 19 0.42 7.31 1.50
CA PHE A 19 0.03 8.28 0.48
C PHE A 19 0.70 8.03 -0.86
N ALA A 20 1.97 7.65 -0.85
CA ALA A 20 2.69 7.27 -2.07
C ALA A 20 2.03 6.08 -2.76
N THR A 21 1.79 4.97 -2.04
CA THR A 21 1.20 3.77 -2.63
C THR A 21 -0.23 4.02 -3.12
N VAL A 22 -1.08 4.69 -2.34
CA VAL A 22 -2.48 4.93 -2.71
C VAL A 22 -2.62 5.88 -3.90
N SER A 23 -1.69 6.84 -4.07
CA SER A 23 -1.66 7.73 -5.24
C SER A 23 -1.49 6.96 -6.56
N MET A 24 -0.88 5.77 -6.50
CA MET A 24 -0.65 4.90 -7.66
C MET A 24 -1.67 3.77 -7.75
N SER A 25 -1.98 3.13 -6.62
CA SER A 25 -2.87 1.96 -6.58
C SER A 25 -4.35 2.30 -6.63
N GLY A 26 -4.74 3.48 -6.13
CA GLY A 26 -6.12 3.97 -6.20
C GLY A 26 -6.63 4.12 -7.63
N PRO A 27 -5.94 4.90 -8.50
CA PRO A 27 -6.31 5.01 -9.91
C PRO A 27 -6.26 3.67 -10.66
N TRP A 28 -5.36 2.77 -10.28
CA TRP A 28 -5.32 1.43 -10.88
C TRP A 28 -6.57 0.61 -10.51
N PHE A 29 -6.98 0.66 -9.26
CA PHE A 29 -8.17 -0.06 -8.79
C PHE A 29 -9.46 0.50 -9.39
N LEU A 30 -9.59 1.84 -9.45
CA LEU A 30 -10.82 2.50 -9.89
C LEU A 30 -10.94 2.59 -11.42
N GLU A 31 -9.85 2.90 -12.09
CA GLU A 31 -9.85 3.31 -13.50
C GLU A 31 -8.93 2.46 -14.37
N ARG A 32 -8.25 1.45 -13.79
CA ARG A 32 -7.28 0.59 -14.50
C ARG A 32 -6.16 1.40 -15.17
N ARG A 33 -5.72 2.44 -14.46
CA ARG A 33 -4.62 3.34 -14.85
C ARG A 33 -3.52 3.33 -13.80
N VAL A 34 -2.27 3.19 -14.21
CA VAL A 34 -1.12 3.24 -13.30
C VAL A 34 -0.36 4.54 -13.53
N PRO A 35 -0.53 5.55 -12.66
CA PRO A 35 0.32 6.73 -12.71
C PRO A 35 1.72 6.38 -12.21
N TRP A 36 2.74 6.82 -12.96
CA TRP A 36 4.13 6.73 -12.56
C TRP A 36 4.53 8.02 -11.87
N VAL A 37 4.57 7.99 -10.55
CA VAL A 37 4.81 9.16 -9.71
C VAL A 37 6.25 9.13 -9.21
N GLY A 38 7.07 10.12 -9.60
CA GLY A 38 8.42 10.33 -9.06
C GLY A 38 8.37 10.91 -7.65
N LEU A 39 9.52 11.02 -6.98
CA LEU A 39 9.61 11.67 -5.65
C LEU A 39 9.27 13.16 -5.72
N ASP A 40 9.54 13.79 -6.85
CA ASP A 40 9.20 15.18 -7.19
C ASP A 40 7.73 15.35 -7.64
N GLY A 41 7.04 14.24 -7.92
CA GLY A 41 5.65 14.22 -8.38
C GLY A 41 4.62 14.04 -7.27
N ILE A 42 5.00 14.12 -5.99
CA ILE A 42 4.08 13.96 -4.87
C ILE A 42 4.36 14.95 -3.74
N ALA A 43 3.31 15.55 -3.20
CA ALA A 43 3.39 16.37 -2.00
C ALA A 43 2.15 16.17 -1.13
N TYR A 44 2.36 16.02 0.18
CA TYR A 44 1.29 15.95 1.17
C TYR A 44 1.41 17.13 2.13
N ASN A 45 0.35 17.92 2.24
CA ASN A 45 0.21 18.95 3.25
C ASN A 45 -0.67 18.40 4.38
N GLU A 46 -0.08 18.22 5.56
CA GLU A 46 -0.76 17.70 6.73
C GLU A 46 -1.81 18.67 7.29
N GLU A 47 -1.52 19.97 7.31
CA GLU A 47 -2.41 21.00 7.85
C GLU A 47 -3.71 21.10 7.04
N SER A 48 -3.61 21.08 5.71
CA SER A 48 -4.77 21.12 4.82
C SER A 48 -5.31 19.74 4.45
N SER A 49 -4.69 18.65 4.92
CA SER A 49 -5.01 17.27 4.53
C SER A 49 -5.09 17.07 3.01
N SER A 50 -4.23 17.74 2.25
CA SER A 50 -4.28 17.76 0.79
C SER A 50 -3.10 17.00 0.18
N LEU A 51 -3.40 16.14 -0.78
CA LEU A 51 -2.43 15.41 -1.58
C LEU A 51 -2.37 16.00 -2.99
N ALA A 52 -1.18 16.44 -3.42
CA ALA A 52 -0.89 16.82 -4.79
C ALA A 52 -0.09 15.71 -5.47
N VAL A 53 -0.50 15.34 -6.69
CA VAL A 53 0.14 14.28 -7.48
C VAL A 53 0.32 14.78 -8.91
N SER A 54 1.54 14.64 -9.43
CA SER A 54 1.92 14.96 -10.80
C SER A 54 2.67 13.75 -11.39
N PRO A 55 1.95 12.85 -12.07
CA PRO A 55 2.58 11.68 -12.67
C PRO A 55 3.40 12.07 -13.90
N ALA A 56 4.59 11.48 -14.03
CA ALA A 56 5.43 11.67 -15.22
C ALA A 56 4.87 10.96 -16.45
N ARG A 57 4.08 9.90 -16.23
CA ARG A 57 3.28 9.21 -17.24
C ARG A 57 2.15 8.43 -16.60
N VAL A 58 1.19 7.99 -17.41
CA VAL A 58 0.12 7.07 -17.00
C VAL A 58 0.13 5.84 -17.91
N ASP A 59 0.24 4.65 -17.33
CA ASP A 59 0.09 3.40 -18.06
C ASP A 59 -1.39 2.99 -18.11
N CYS A 60 -1.89 2.64 -19.28
CA CYS A 60 -3.30 2.29 -19.50
C CYS A 60 -3.45 1.11 -20.48
N LEU A 61 -4.63 0.53 -20.55
CA LEU A 61 -4.94 -0.54 -21.51
C LEU A 61 -5.27 0.02 -22.90
N PRO A 62 -5.26 -0.82 -23.96
CA PRO A 62 -5.46 -0.36 -25.34
C PRO A 62 -6.84 0.24 -25.60
N ASP A 63 -7.84 -0.16 -24.81
CA ASP A 63 -9.24 0.29 -24.89
C ASP A 63 -9.56 1.47 -23.94
N ASP A 64 -8.59 1.95 -23.16
CA ASP A 64 -8.79 3.08 -22.26
C ASP A 64 -9.01 4.38 -23.07
N PRO A 65 -10.00 5.22 -22.71
CA PRO A 65 -10.19 6.53 -23.34
C PRO A 65 -8.97 7.46 -23.38
N VAL A 66 -8.00 7.29 -22.49
CA VAL A 66 -6.75 8.08 -22.47
C VAL A 66 -5.64 7.51 -23.35
N ALA A 67 -5.85 6.34 -23.96
CA ALA A 67 -4.89 5.74 -24.88
C ALA A 67 -4.60 6.70 -26.05
N GLY A 68 -3.31 7.03 -26.24
CA GLY A 68 -2.87 7.98 -27.28
C GLY A 68 -2.87 9.46 -26.86
N SER A 69 -3.33 9.78 -25.65
CA SER A 69 -3.15 11.12 -25.08
C SER A 69 -1.67 11.39 -24.73
N PRO A 70 -1.20 12.66 -24.77
CA PRO A 70 0.14 12.99 -24.31
C PRO A 70 0.41 12.50 -22.89
N GLY A 71 1.57 11.89 -22.65
CA GLY A 71 1.95 11.35 -21.35
C GLY A 71 1.36 9.99 -21.00
N THR A 72 0.68 9.31 -21.93
CA THR A 72 0.19 7.94 -21.70
C THR A 72 1.06 6.89 -22.38
N ARG A 73 1.11 5.70 -21.78
CA ARG A 73 1.79 4.52 -22.33
C ARG A 73 0.82 3.34 -22.31
N VAL A 74 0.48 2.84 -23.48
CA VAL A 74 -0.39 1.67 -23.60
C VAL A 74 0.38 0.40 -23.25
N VAL A 75 -0.20 -0.45 -22.40
CA VAL A 75 0.28 -1.80 -22.08
C VAL A 75 -0.64 -2.87 -22.67
N ALA A 76 -0.10 -4.05 -22.93
CA ALA A 76 -0.78 -5.07 -23.71
C ALA A 76 -2.02 -5.69 -23.02
N ASP A 77 -1.93 -5.92 -21.72
CA ASP A 77 -2.93 -6.63 -20.92
C ASP A 77 -2.81 -6.21 -19.46
N GLU A 78 -3.71 -6.70 -18.61
CA GLU A 78 -3.70 -6.26 -17.21
C GLU A 78 -2.80 -7.04 -16.27
N GLU A 79 -2.23 -8.18 -16.66
CA GLU A 79 -1.05 -8.67 -15.95
C GLU A 79 0.12 -7.71 -16.17
N ARG A 80 0.29 -7.18 -17.38
CA ARG A 80 1.30 -6.15 -17.63
C ARG A 80 1.00 -4.88 -16.83
N LEU A 81 -0.25 -4.45 -16.77
CA LEU A 81 -0.65 -3.31 -15.94
C LEU A 81 -0.32 -3.53 -14.45
N ARG A 82 -0.63 -4.72 -13.90
CA ARG A 82 -0.24 -5.08 -12.52
C ARG A 82 1.29 -5.08 -12.32
N ARG A 83 2.07 -5.53 -13.31
CA ARG A 83 3.55 -5.42 -13.28
C ARG A 83 4.01 -3.97 -13.26
N GLU A 84 3.41 -3.10 -14.08
CA GLU A 84 3.76 -1.68 -14.08
C GLU A 84 3.40 -1.01 -12.75
N LEU A 85 2.28 -1.35 -12.11
CA LEU A 85 1.95 -0.85 -10.77
C LEU A 85 3.01 -1.27 -9.74
N ARG A 86 3.37 -2.55 -9.72
CA ARG A 86 4.44 -3.05 -8.84
C ARG A 86 5.76 -2.34 -9.09
N GLY A 87 6.09 -2.11 -10.36
CA GLY A 87 7.28 -1.38 -10.78
C GLY A 87 7.26 0.09 -10.34
N ALA A 88 6.15 0.79 -10.52
CA ALA A 88 5.97 2.19 -10.12
C ALA A 88 6.16 2.35 -8.61
N VAL A 89 5.47 1.52 -7.82
CA VAL A 89 5.56 1.54 -6.36
C VAL A 89 6.97 1.18 -5.89
N ALA A 90 7.59 0.14 -6.48
CA ALA A 90 8.94 -0.25 -6.10
C ALA A 90 9.97 0.85 -6.45
N ALA A 91 9.89 1.44 -7.64
CA ALA A 91 10.78 2.52 -8.07
C ALA A 91 10.64 3.77 -7.18
N HIS A 92 9.42 4.08 -6.74
CA HIS A 92 9.17 5.20 -5.84
C HIS A 92 9.72 4.92 -4.43
N LEU A 93 9.39 3.75 -3.86
CA LEU A 93 9.71 3.46 -2.47
C LEU A 93 11.18 3.08 -2.26
N GLN A 94 11.85 2.45 -3.21
CA GLN A 94 13.24 2.01 -3.05
C GLN A 94 14.18 3.12 -2.51
N PRO A 95 14.31 4.30 -3.17
CA PRO A 95 15.19 5.36 -2.67
C PRO A 95 14.76 5.90 -1.29
N VAL A 96 13.46 5.88 -0.98
CA VAL A 96 12.94 6.28 0.33
C VAL A 96 13.33 5.27 1.41
N LEU A 97 13.14 3.98 1.15
CA LEU A 97 13.54 2.92 2.08
C LEU A 97 15.05 2.92 2.31
N GLU A 98 15.86 3.21 1.28
CA GLU A 98 17.30 3.37 1.40
C GLU A 98 17.67 4.58 2.28
N ALA A 99 17.01 5.73 2.11
CA ALA A 99 17.21 6.92 2.92
C ALA A 99 16.81 6.72 4.40
N PHE A 100 15.76 5.94 4.67
CA PHE A 100 15.33 5.63 6.03
C PHE A 100 16.18 4.56 6.73
N ARG A 101 16.95 3.77 5.97
CA ARG A 101 17.74 2.64 6.50
C ARG A 101 18.59 2.97 7.74
N PRO A 102 19.30 4.12 7.85
CA PRO A 102 20.09 4.45 9.04
C PRO A 102 19.25 4.77 10.28
N LEU A 103 17.97 5.10 10.10
CA LEU A 103 17.01 5.38 11.18
C LEU A 103 16.31 4.12 11.68
N MET A 104 16.34 3.05 10.87
CA MET A 104 15.61 1.81 11.13
C MET A 104 16.43 0.83 11.96
N ARG A 105 15.75 0.13 12.88
CA ARG A 105 16.33 -1.00 13.61
C ARG A 105 16.32 -2.30 12.80
N ARG A 106 15.32 -2.48 11.92
CA ARG A 106 15.14 -3.72 11.15
C ARG A 106 15.72 -3.57 9.73
N GLY A 107 16.18 -4.68 9.17
CA GLY A 107 16.83 -4.70 7.87
C GLY A 107 15.88 -4.54 6.66
N PRO A 108 16.43 -4.54 5.43
CA PRO A 108 15.71 -4.27 4.19
C PRO A 108 14.45 -5.10 3.97
N ARG A 109 14.47 -6.39 4.33
CA ARG A 109 13.30 -7.27 4.22
C ARG A 109 12.10 -6.75 5.02
N ALA A 110 12.32 -6.17 6.21
CA ALA A 110 11.22 -5.63 7.02
C ALA A 110 10.66 -4.33 6.44
N MET A 111 11.52 -3.51 5.83
CA MET A 111 11.11 -2.29 5.12
C MET A 111 10.29 -2.60 3.87
N TRP A 112 10.67 -3.62 3.10
CA TRP A 112 9.83 -4.11 2.00
C TRP A 112 8.54 -4.80 2.48
N GLY A 113 8.53 -5.36 3.69
CA GLY A 113 7.29 -5.80 4.33
C GLY A 113 6.33 -4.64 4.65
N LEU A 114 6.86 -3.48 5.07
CA LEU A 114 6.07 -2.25 5.21
C LEU A 114 5.52 -1.80 3.85
N ALA A 115 6.34 -1.79 2.79
CA ALA A 115 5.88 -1.43 1.45
C ALA A 115 4.71 -2.32 0.97
N THR A 116 4.80 -3.63 1.21
CA THR A 116 3.67 -4.55 0.95
C THR A 116 2.45 -4.15 1.78
N ASP A 117 2.62 -3.90 3.09
CA ASP A 117 1.51 -3.53 3.97
C ASP A 117 0.81 -2.24 3.54
N GLU A 118 1.56 -1.21 3.12
CA GLU A 118 0.99 0.06 2.65
C GLU A 118 0.29 -0.03 1.32
N LEU A 119 0.81 -0.85 0.40
CA LEU A 119 0.15 -1.08 -0.88
C LEU A 119 -1.19 -1.79 -0.69
N VAL A 120 -1.23 -2.80 0.18
CA VAL A 120 -2.46 -3.53 0.51
C VAL A 120 -3.44 -2.65 1.30
N GLU A 121 -2.95 -1.89 2.29
CA GLU A 121 -3.80 -0.99 3.08
C GLU A 121 -4.40 0.13 2.22
N GLY A 122 -3.61 0.72 1.30
CA GLY A 122 -4.10 1.76 0.39
C GLY A 122 -5.25 1.26 -0.49
N LEU A 123 -5.10 0.07 -1.09
CA LEU A 123 -6.16 -0.55 -1.89
C LEU A 123 -7.40 -0.84 -1.06
N TRP A 124 -7.22 -1.44 0.11
CA TRP A 124 -8.33 -1.80 0.99
C TRP A 124 -9.06 -0.56 1.53
N TYR A 125 -8.33 0.51 1.84
CA TYR A 125 -8.90 1.80 2.22
C TYR A 125 -9.77 2.37 1.10
N VAL A 126 -9.24 2.47 -0.14
CA VAL A 126 -10.00 2.98 -1.29
C VAL A 126 -11.26 2.14 -1.52
N GLY A 127 -11.14 0.82 -1.51
CA GLY A 127 -12.27 -0.10 -1.64
C GLY A 127 -13.37 0.15 -0.62
N ARG A 128 -13.02 0.31 0.66
CA ARG A 128 -14.00 0.62 1.71
C ARG A 128 -14.67 1.98 1.51
N VAL A 129 -13.90 3.00 1.10
CA VAL A 129 -14.43 4.34 0.84
C VAL A 129 -15.48 4.33 -0.29
N VAL A 130 -15.27 3.53 -1.33
CA VAL A 130 -16.19 3.44 -2.48
C VAL A 130 -17.23 2.32 -2.35
N GLY A 131 -17.26 1.57 -1.25
CA GLY A 131 -18.21 0.47 -1.03
C GLY A 131 -17.87 -0.86 -1.73
N GLU A 132 -16.66 -0.97 -2.28
CA GLU A 132 -16.16 -2.12 -3.07
C GLU A 132 -15.07 -2.90 -2.31
N GLU A 133 -15.26 -3.11 -1.00
CA GLU A 133 -14.26 -3.74 -0.13
C GLU A 133 -13.84 -5.14 -0.62
N LYS A 134 -14.80 -5.98 -1.01
CA LYS A 134 -14.55 -7.35 -1.46
C LYS A 134 -13.73 -7.37 -2.75
N GLN A 135 -13.97 -6.42 -3.64
CA GLN A 135 -13.27 -6.24 -4.90
C GLN A 135 -11.84 -5.76 -4.64
N ALA A 136 -11.65 -4.82 -3.71
CA ALA A 136 -10.32 -4.37 -3.32
C ALA A 136 -9.47 -5.47 -2.66
N VAL A 137 -10.08 -6.35 -1.86
CA VAL A 137 -9.41 -7.55 -1.32
C VAL A 137 -8.91 -8.45 -2.44
N ARG A 138 -9.78 -8.80 -3.40
CA ARG A 138 -9.40 -9.62 -4.56
C ARG A 138 -8.31 -8.96 -5.40
N ALA A 139 -8.46 -7.67 -5.71
CA ALA A 139 -7.48 -6.91 -6.48
C ALA A 139 -6.10 -6.88 -5.78
N ALA A 140 -6.07 -6.72 -4.45
CA ALA A 140 -4.83 -6.77 -3.68
C ALA A 140 -4.18 -8.17 -3.72
N GLU A 141 -4.98 -9.24 -3.65
CA GLU A 141 -4.51 -10.63 -3.74
C GLU A 141 -3.96 -10.96 -5.13
N GLU A 142 -4.59 -10.46 -6.19
CA GLU A 142 -4.12 -10.60 -7.57
C GLU A 142 -2.86 -9.76 -7.85
N LEU A 143 -2.74 -8.60 -7.20
CA LEU A 143 -1.56 -7.74 -7.32
C LEU A 143 -0.36 -8.31 -6.58
N LEU A 144 -0.59 -8.89 -5.39
CA LEU A 144 0.42 -9.40 -4.47
C LEU A 144 0.10 -10.83 -4.00
N PRO A 145 0.16 -11.84 -4.90
CA PRO A 145 -0.15 -13.23 -4.56
C PRO A 145 0.91 -13.89 -3.65
N GLY A 146 2.01 -13.19 -3.36
CA GLY A 146 3.18 -13.72 -2.68
C GLY A 146 4.31 -14.04 -3.65
N GLY A 147 5.54 -14.11 -3.15
CA GLY A 147 6.75 -14.33 -3.97
C GLY A 147 7.03 -13.18 -4.97
N THR A 148 6.41 -12.02 -4.78
CA THR A 148 6.43 -10.92 -5.75
C THR A 148 7.53 -9.91 -5.42
N SER A 149 8.79 -10.25 -5.73
CA SER A 149 9.94 -9.37 -5.47
C SER A 149 9.74 -7.95 -6.06
N PRO A 150 10.13 -6.87 -5.35
CA PRO A 150 10.78 -6.84 -4.03
C PRO A 150 9.80 -6.90 -2.84
N PHE A 151 8.48 -6.94 -3.09
CA PHE A 151 7.47 -7.02 -2.05
C PHE A 151 7.59 -8.34 -1.28
N VAL A 152 7.53 -8.24 0.04
CA VAL A 152 7.70 -9.37 0.96
C VAL A 152 6.34 -9.80 1.47
N GLY A 153 6.08 -11.10 1.53
CA GLY A 153 4.85 -11.67 2.10
C GLY A 153 3.66 -11.62 1.14
N ALA A 154 2.48 -11.86 1.70
CA ALA A 154 1.19 -11.83 1.00
C ALA A 154 0.26 -10.82 1.69
N THR A 155 -0.94 -10.62 1.14
CA THR A 155 -1.93 -9.68 1.68
C THR A 155 -2.38 -10.00 3.10
N GLY A 156 -2.53 -11.28 3.45
CA GLY A 156 -2.84 -11.72 4.81
C GLY A 156 -4.26 -11.40 5.28
N PHE A 157 -5.21 -11.24 4.35
CA PHE A 157 -6.63 -11.09 4.66
C PHE A 157 -7.20 -12.35 5.34
N ARG A 158 -8.23 -12.15 6.17
CA ARG A 158 -8.99 -13.19 6.88
C ARG A 158 -10.34 -12.62 7.30
N SER A 159 -11.33 -13.47 7.50
CA SER A 159 -12.59 -13.12 8.16
C SER A 159 -12.40 -13.11 9.69
N CYS A 160 -12.99 -12.13 10.37
CA CYS A 160 -13.09 -12.11 11.83
C CYS A 160 -14.56 -12.30 12.25
N GLY A 161 -14.82 -13.22 13.19
CA GLY A 161 -16.17 -13.43 13.74
C GLY A 161 -16.95 -14.62 13.17
N ASP A 162 -16.30 -15.52 12.41
CA ASP A 162 -16.92 -16.78 12.01
C ASP A 162 -16.92 -17.79 13.19
N GLU A 163 -17.65 -17.47 14.26
CA GLU A 163 -18.19 -18.51 15.13
C GLU A 163 -19.34 -19.17 14.35
N GLU A 164 -19.09 -20.39 13.89
CA GLU A 164 -20.07 -21.30 13.26
C GLU A 164 -21.00 -20.69 12.19
N GLY A 165 -20.47 -20.52 10.97
CA GLY A 165 -21.27 -20.67 9.75
C GLY A 165 -22.18 -19.52 9.33
N SER A 166 -22.08 -18.32 9.93
CA SER A 166 -22.92 -17.17 9.55
C SER A 166 -22.47 -16.43 8.28
N GLY A 167 -21.30 -16.76 7.70
CA GLY A 167 -20.85 -16.26 6.39
C GLY A 167 -20.71 -14.73 6.30
N GLY A 168 -20.60 -14.05 7.43
CA GLY A 168 -20.70 -12.60 7.55
C GLY A 168 -19.60 -11.95 8.39
N GLY A 169 -18.47 -12.62 8.64
CA GLY A 169 -17.36 -12.05 9.40
C GLY A 169 -16.80 -10.75 8.80
N GLU A 170 -16.42 -9.81 9.66
CA GLU A 170 -15.78 -8.56 9.25
C GLU A 170 -14.41 -8.86 8.62
N THR A 171 -14.13 -8.29 7.45
CA THR A 171 -12.85 -8.48 6.78
C THR A 171 -11.74 -7.82 7.59
N THR A 172 -10.66 -8.55 7.84
CA THR A 172 -9.45 -7.99 8.45
C THR A 172 -8.20 -8.61 7.84
N ARG A 173 -7.02 -8.16 8.25
CA ARG A 173 -5.74 -8.74 7.78
C ARG A 173 -4.68 -8.80 8.87
N THR A 174 -3.68 -9.65 8.68
CA THR A 174 -2.46 -9.63 9.50
C THR A 174 -1.36 -8.94 8.70
N ARG A 175 -0.92 -7.76 9.14
CA ARG A 175 0.21 -7.04 8.55
C ARG A 175 1.48 -7.88 8.65
N ILE A 176 2.38 -7.71 7.68
CA ILE A 176 3.68 -8.39 7.66
C ILE A 176 4.63 -7.75 8.66
N ASN A 177 4.68 -6.42 8.68
CA ASN A 177 5.59 -5.65 9.51
C ASN A 177 4.91 -5.15 10.80
N CYS A 178 5.63 -5.23 11.91
CA CYS A 178 5.19 -4.65 13.18
C CYS A 178 5.71 -3.22 13.32
N CYS A 179 4.87 -2.20 13.11
CA CYS A 179 5.26 -0.79 13.22
C CYS A 179 5.67 -0.34 14.64
N LEU A 180 5.41 -1.16 15.68
CA LEU A 180 5.63 -0.83 17.10
C LEU A 180 4.91 0.44 17.59
N TRP A 181 3.91 0.93 16.85
CA TRP A 181 3.14 2.12 17.21
C TRP A 181 2.47 2.02 18.59
N TYR A 182 2.13 0.81 19.02
CA TYR A 182 1.62 0.52 20.37
C TYR A 182 2.63 0.87 21.49
N THR A 183 3.90 1.16 21.19
CA THR A 183 4.86 1.65 22.19
C THR A 183 4.82 3.17 22.40
N VAL A 184 3.98 3.87 21.64
CA VAL A 184 3.78 5.33 21.69
C VAL A 184 2.38 5.66 22.21
N THR A 185 1.34 5.39 21.41
CA THR A 185 -0.10 5.55 21.69
C THR A 185 -0.83 4.82 20.55
N PRO A 186 -1.91 4.02 20.75
CA PRO A 186 -2.80 3.91 21.92
C PRO A 186 -2.36 2.90 22.99
N GLN A 187 -1.09 2.52 23.07
CA GLN A 187 -0.56 1.53 24.04
C GLN A 187 -1.12 0.10 23.89
N LYS A 188 -1.89 -0.16 22.82
CA LYS A 188 -2.42 -1.48 22.45
C LYS A 188 -2.13 -1.78 20.99
N PRO A 189 -1.89 -3.05 20.62
CA PRO A 189 -1.76 -3.45 19.21
C PRO A 189 -3.01 -3.13 18.39
N CYS A 190 -2.84 -2.61 17.16
CA CYS A 190 -3.95 -2.38 16.23
C CYS A 190 -4.59 -3.69 15.75
N ALA A 191 -5.81 -3.63 15.20
CA ALA A 191 -6.57 -4.80 14.78
C ALA A 191 -5.81 -5.73 13.81
N THR A 192 -4.97 -5.12 12.96
CA THR A 192 -4.17 -5.81 11.94
C THR A 192 -2.75 -6.15 12.38
N CYS A 193 -2.40 -5.90 13.65
CA CYS A 193 -1.02 -6.06 14.14
C CYS A 193 -0.58 -7.53 14.15
N PRO A 194 0.61 -7.87 13.62
CA PRO A 194 1.16 -9.23 13.71
C PRO A 194 1.52 -9.68 15.13
N ARG A 195 1.45 -8.77 16.12
CA ARG A 195 1.66 -9.07 17.54
C ARG A 195 0.38 -9.40 18.29
N ARG A 196 -0.80 -9.26 17.67
CA ARG A 196 -2.03 -9.79 18.27
C ARG A 196 -2.00 -11.30 18.13
N THR A 197 -2.26 -12.02 19.23
CA THR A 197 -2.70 -13.40 19.15
C THR A 197 -3.97 -13.42 18.31
N ARG A 198 -4.01 -14.28 17.29
CA ARG A 198 -5.25 -14.52 16.54
C ARG A 198 -6.27 -15.05 17.57
N PRO A 199 -7.43 -14.41 17.75
CA PRO A 199 -8.54 -15.08 18.42
C PRO A 199 -8.91 -16.33 17.63
#